data_AF-A0A494W6Q9-F1
#
_entry.id   AF-A0A494W6Q9-F1
#
_cell.length_a   1.000
_cell.length_b   1.000
_cell.length_c   1.000
_cell.angle_alpha   90.00
_cell.angle_beta   90.00
_cell.angle_gamma   90.00
#
_symmetry.space_group_name_H-M   'P 1'
#
loop_
_entity.id
_entity.type
_entity.pdbx_description
1 polymer ?
#
loop_
_entity_poly.entity_id
_entity_poly.type
_entity_poly.pdbx_seq_one_letter_code
_entity_poly.pdbx_strand_id
1 'polypeptide(L)'
;MAEMNAALKAEGQRTMIIGDRLSLRNDAQRDGGLAVDEYANAVTSNADGSVGYQLEGDRSRSQTSTSMCVAAKLTNVRIFDAARSEIPQQALLGGRIDDMLRADAKVGARPMVVADTVHRAKDGTERIGLPMVLTGNVPARVGAIYARKADGEPLLLVRLGTLDYTPAGLERARGTALASLDVRGIAPGGN
;
A
#
# COMPACT_ATOMS: atom_id res chain seq x y z
N MET A 1 10.85 5.93 -18.84
CA MET A 1 11.26 5.21 -17.61
C MET A 1 12.49 5.83 -16.92
N ALA A 2 13.55 6.20 -17.65
CA ALA A 2 14.76 6.79 -17.04
C ALA A 2 14.48 8.03 -16.19
N GLU A 3 13.61 8.94 -16.65
CA GLU A 3 13.23 10.16 -15.92
C GLU A 3 12.48 9.85 -14.61
N MET A 4 11.51 8.93 -14.63
CA MET A 4 10.79 8.53 -13.42
C MET A 4 11.74 7.87 -12.42
N ASN A 5 12.63 6.98 -12.88
CA ASN A 5 13.62 6.34 -12.02
C ASN A 5 14.58 7.37 -11.41
N ALA A 6 14.98 8.39 -12.19
CA ALA A 6 15.80 9.49 -11.70
C ALA A 6 15.04 10.33 -10.65
N ALA A 7 13.77 10.64 -10.87
CA ALA A 7 12.93 11.37 -9.93
C ALA A 7 12.73 10.60 -8.61
N LEU A 8 12.37 9.31 -8.69
CA LEU A 8 12.23 8.44 -7.52
C LEU A 8 13.55 8.33 -6.74
N LYS A 9 14.67 8.20 -7.45
CA LYS A 9 16.00 8.17 -6.83
C LYS A 9 16.37 9.50 -6.16
N ALA A 10 16.06 10.63 -6.79
CA ALA A 10 16.30 11.95 -6.23
C ALA A 10 15.51 12.20 -4.94
N GLU A 11 14.30 11.64 -4.84
CA GLU A 11 13.47 11.68 -3.63
C GLU A 11 13.83 10.57 -2.61
N GLY A 12 14.89 9.81 -2.86
CA GLY A 12 15.38 8.77 -1.96
C GLY A 12 14.44 7.56 -1.84
N GLN A 13 13.56 7.34 -2.82
CA GLN A 13 12.59 6.26 -2.80
C GLN A 13 13.28 4.90 -2.87
N ARG A 14 12.85 4.01 -1.97
CA ARG A 14 13.22 2.60 -1.98
C ARG A 14 11.95 1.77 -2.05
N THR A 15 11.97 0.69 -2.84
CA THR A 15 10.86 -0.27 -2.86
C THR A 15 10.82 -1.02 -1.55
N MET A 16 9.68 -0.99 -0.86
CA MET A 16 9.47 -1.67 0.42
C MET A 16 8.79 -3.02 0.21
N ILE A 17 7.75 -3.05 -0.62
CA ILE A 17 6.93 -4.22 -0.86
C ILE A 17 6.69 -4.35 -2.35
N ILE A 18 6.64 -5.59 -2.83
CA ILE A 18 6.31 -5.94 -4.20
C ILE A 18 5.20 -7.00 -4.19
N GLY A 19 4.35 -6.99 -5.19
CA GLY A 19 3.35 -8.03 -5.43
C GLY A 19 2.72 -7.83 -6.80
N ASP A 20 1.71 -8.63 -7.11
CA ASP A 20 0.93 -8.48 -8.32
C ASP A 20 -0.49 -8.07 -7.98
N ARG A 21 -0.94 -6.95 -8.53
CA ARG A 21 -2.35 -6.60 -8.52
C ARG A 21 -3.12 -7.61 -9.36
N LEU A 22 -4.09 -8.25 -8.73
CA LEU A 22 -4.99 -9.20 -9.37
C LEU A 22 -6.20 -8.45 -9.92
N SER A 23 -6.49 -8.64 -11.21
CA SER A 23 -7.66 -8.10 -11.88
C SER A 23 -8.43 -9.21 -12.57
N LEU A 24 -9.75 -9.24 -12.44
CA LEU A 24 -10.58 -10.16 -13.20
C LEU A 24 -10.84 -9.58 -14.59
N ARG A 25 -10.58 -10.38 -15.63
CA ARG A 25 -10.94 -10.09 -17.01
C ARG A 25 -11.98 -11.12 -17.47
N ASN A 26 -13.05 -10.64 -18.09
CA ASN A 26 -13.95 -11.51 -18.82
C ASN A 26 -13.31 -11.83 -20.18
N ASP A 27 -12.96 -13.08 -20.38
CA ASP A 27 -12.35 -13.61 -21.59
C ASP A 27 -13.32 -14.58 -22.25
N ALA A 28 -14.18 -14.03 -23.13
CA ALA A 28 -15.25 -14.76 -23.78
C ALA A 28 -14.78 -15.94 -24.66
N GLN A 29 -13.47 -16.05 -24.93
CA GLN A 29 -12.89 -17.15 -25.70
C GLN A 29 -12.42 -18.34 -24.83
N ARG A 30 -12.50 -18.23 -23.51
CA ARG A 30 -12.08 -19.29 -22.58
C ARG A 30 -13.31 -20.01 -22.00
N ASP A 31 -13.22 -21.33 -21.86
CA ASP A 31 -14.27 -22.11 -21.18
C ASP A 31 -14.38 -21.65 -19.72
N GLY A 32 -15.56 -21.16 -19.32
CA GLY A 32 -15.78 -20.49 -18.02
C GLY A 32 -15.55 -18.98 -17.99
N GLY A 33 -15.13 -18.35 -19.09
CA GLY A 33 -15.20 -16.91 -19.34
C GLY A 33 -14.37 -15.98 -18.45
N LEU A 34 -13.70 -16.46 -17.40
CA LEU A 34 -12.96 -15.63 -16.44
C LEU A 34 -11.46 -15.92 -16.47
N ALA A 35 -10.66 -14.87 -16.61
CA ALA A 35 -9.22 -14.89 -16.46
C ALA A 35 -8.80 -13.92 -15.34
N VAL A 36 -7.69 -14.24 -14.68
CA VAL A 36 -7.01 -13.31 -13.75
C VAL A 36 -5.82 -12.73 -14.49
N ASP A 37 -5.81 -11.41 -14.65
CA ASP A 37 -4.64 -10.66 -15.07
C ASP A 37 -3.87 -10.18 -13.84
N GLU A 38 -2.55 -10.32 -13.89
CA GLU A 38 -1.63 -9.95 -12.81
C GLU A 38 -0.79 -8.77 -13.27
N TYR A 39 -0.78 -7.66 -12.56
CA TYR A 39 0.01 -6.48 -12.92
C TYR A 39 1.04 -6.21 -11.82
N ALA A 40 2.29 -5.93 -12.19
CA ALA A 40 3.30 -5.58 -11.21
C ALA A 40 2.81 -4.43 -10.33
N ASN A 41 2.92 -4.58 -9.01
CA ASN A 41 2.56 -3.58 -8.03
C ASN A 41 3.69 -3.46 -7.00
N ALA A 42 4.04 -2.24 -6.63
CA ALA A 42 5.07 -1.99 -5.64
C ALA A 42 4.69 -0.82 -4.76
N VAL A 43 5.01 -0.92 -3.47
CA VAL A 43 4.95 0.20 -2.53
C VAL A 43 6.37 0.68 -2.24
N THR A 44 6.63 1.96 -2.44
CA THR A 44 7.91 2.61 -2.14
C THR A 44 7.77 3.59 -0.98
N SER A 45 8.90 3.93 -0.37
CA SER A 45 9.00 5.02 0.61
C SER A 45 10.41 5.59 0.63
N ASN A 46 10.53 6.88 0.92
CA ASN A 46 11.81 7.50 1.32
C ASN A 46 12.19 7.12 2.76
N ALA A 47 13.41 7.41 3.19
CA ALA A 47 13.99 6.88 4.43
C ALA A 47 13.17 7.19 5.70
N ASP A 48 12.61 8.39 5.82
CA ASP A 48 11.85 8.82 7.00
C ASP A 48 10.36 8.43 6.94
N GLY A 49 9.84 8.08 5.76
CA GLY A 49 8.43 7.70 5.59
C GLY A 49 7.51 8.88 5.31
N SER A 50 8.05 10.08 5.11
CA SER A 50 7.24 11.24 4.78
C SER A 50 6.55 11.09 3.42
N VAL A 51 7.18 10.44 2.44
CA VAL A 51 6.65 10.25 1.10
C VAL A 51 6.90 8.84 0.58
N GLY A 52 5.88 8.26 -0.05
CA GLY A 52 5.98 7.02 -0.80
C GLY A 52 5.09 7.01 -2.03
N TYR A 53 5.13 5.91 -2.77
CA TYR A 53 4.33 5.71 -3.97
C TYR A 53 3.82 4.28 -4.07
N GLN A 54 2.61 4.12 -4.57
CA GLN A 54 2.17 2.87 -5.17
C GLN A 54 2.47 2.95 -6.67
N LEU A 55 3.33 2.05 -7.14
CA LEU A 55 3.70 1.95 -8.55
C LEU A 55 3.04 0.73 -9.17
N GLU A 56 2.54 0.86 -10.39
CA GLU A 56 1.91 -0.23 -11.13
C GLU A 56 2.47 -0.38 -12.54
N GLY A 57 2.62 -1.61 -12.99
CA GLY A 57 2.97 -1.93 -14.37
C GLY A 57 1.79 -1.75 -15.32
N ASP A 58 2.07 -1.31 -16.54
CA ASP A 58 1.06 -1.09 -17.60
C ASP A 58 0.59 -2.37 -18.31
N ARG A 59 1.24 -3.49 -18.06
CA ARG A 59 0.96 -4.79 -18.71
C ARG A 59 0.86 -5.91 -17.70
N SER A 60 0.17 -6.96 -18.11
CA SER A 60 0.12 -8.23 -17.38
C SER A 60 1.52 -8.80 -17.20
N ARG A 61 1.77 -9.51 -16.10
CA ARG A 61 3.09 -10.02 -15.69
C ARG A 61 3.68 -11.03 -16.68
N SER A 62 2.84 -11.67 -17.48
CA SER A 62 3.28 -12.53 -18.60
C SER A 62 3.95 -11.74 -19.73
N GLN A 63 3.89 -10.41 -19.68
CA GLN A 63 4.50 -9.49 -20.62
C GLN A 63 5.42 -8.52 -19.86
N THR A 64 6.58 -8.22 -20.43
CA THR A 64 7.44 -7.16 -19.89
C THR A 64 6.68 -5.83 -19.94
N SER A 65 6.49 -5.19 -18.77
CA SER A 65 5.89 -3.86 -18.71
C SER A 65 6.72 -2.87 -19.51
N THR A 66 6.06 -2.07 -20.33
CA THR A 66 6.71 -1.03 -21.13
C THR A 66 6.81 0.29 -20.37
N SER A 67 5.95 0.45 -19.37
CA SER A 67 5.95 1.59 -18.46
C SER A 67 5.51 1.18 -17.06
N MET A 68 5.93 1.98 -16.09
CA MET A 68 5.46 1.92 -14.73
C MET A 68 4.77 3.26 -14.46
N CYS A 69 3.60 3.21 -13.83
CA CYS A 69 2.79 4.37 -13.52
C CYS A 69 2.68 4.56 -12.00
N VAL A 70 2.60 5.81 -11.55
CA VAL A 70 2.26 6.13 -10.16
C VAL A 70 0.74 5.98 -10.02
N ALA A 71 0.29 4.91 -9.36
CA ALA A 71 -1.11 4.68 -9.07
C ALA A 71 -1.59 5.58 -7.92
N ALA A 72 -0.74 5.80 -6.92
CA ALA A 72 -1.00 6.73 -5.82
C ALA A 72 0.30 7.32 -5.27
N LYS A 73 0.27 8.60 -4.91
CA LYS A 73 1.25 9.19 -4.00
C LYS A 73 0.78 8.91 -2.57
N LEU A 74 1.72 8.62 -1.69
CA LEU A 74 1.49 8.25 -0.30
C LEU A 74 2.23 9.23 0.63
N THR A 75 1.65 9.54 1.78
CA THR A 75 2.34 10.23 2.88
C THR A 75 2.24 9.42 4.17
N ASN A 76 3.06 9.79 5.17
CA ASN A 76 3.03 9.17 6.50
C ASN A 76 3.17 7.64 6.43
N VAL A 77 4.04 7.16 5.54
CA VAL A 77 4.22 5.74 5.23
C VAL A 77 4.88 5.05 6.42
N ARG A 78 4.14 4.14 7.03
CA ARG A 78 4.57 3.30 8.14
C ARG A 78 4.65 1.87 7.65
N ILE A 79 5.82 1.25 7.83
CA ILE A 79 6.06 -0.16 7.46
C ILE A 79 6.08 -0.99 8.73
N PHE A 80 5.39 -2.12 8.70
CA PHE A 80 5.28 -3.06 9.82
C PHE A 80 5.77 -4.43 9.39
N ASP A 81 6.22 -5.23 10.35
CA ASP A 81 6.60 -6.62 10.13
C ASP A 81 5.38 -7.54 10.28
N ALA A 82 4.87 -8.04 9.16
CA ALA A 82 3.71 -8.93 9.09
C ALA A 82 3.98 -10.33 9.66
N ALA A 83 5.22 -10.67 10.01
CA ALA A 83 5.51 -11.89 10.76
C ALA A 83 5.16 -11.76 12.26
N ARG A 84 4.95 -10.54 12.76
CA ARG A 84 4.54 -10.32 14.15
C ARG A 84 3.07 -10.68 14.33
N SER A 85 2.74 -11.28 15.47
CA SER A 85 1.40 -11.75 15.78
C SER A 85 0.40 -10.61 16.02
N GLU A 86 0.88 -9.47 16.51
CA GLU A 86 0.08 -8.31 16.92
C GLU A 86 -0.31 -7.43 15.72
N ILE A 87 -1.48 -6.81 15.81
CA ILE A 87 -1.92 -5.75 14.89
C ILE A 87 -1.41 -4.41 15.46
N PRO A 88 -0.57 -3.66 14.74
CA PRO A 88 -0.12 -2.35 15.19
C PRO A 88 -1.30 -1.40 15.39
N GLN A 89 -1.30 -0.64 16.49
CA GLN A 89 -2.38 0.31 16.78
C GLN A 89 -2.54 1.35 15.66
N GLN A 90 -1.44 1.73 15.03
CA GLN A 90 -1.42 2.67 13.90
C GLN A 90 -2.13 2.14 12.65
N ALA A 91 -2.36 0.82 12.54
CA ALA A 91 -3.11 0.20 11.45
C ALA A 91 -4.60 0.12 11.73
N LEU A 92 -5.04 0.34 12.97
CA LEU A 92 -6.44 0.40 13.33
C LEU A 92 -6.99 1.76 12.93
N LEU A 93 -7.74 1.79 11.83
CA LEU A 93 -8.34 2.99 11.30
C LEU A 93 -9.71 3.28 11.92
N GLY A 94 -10.24 2.42 12.81
CA GLY A 94 -11.51 2.59 13.48
C GLY A 94 -12.72 2.18 12.64
N GLY A 95 -13.81 1.77 13.30
CA GLY A 95 -15.01 1.28 12.63
C GLY A 95 -14.85 -0.16 12.13
N ARG A 96 -15.62 -0.54 11.10
CA ARG A 96 -15.68 -1.93 10.60
C ARG A 96 -14.39 -2.42 9.95
N ILE A 97 -13.49 -1.51 9.57
CA ILE A 97 -12.17 -1.87 9.07
C ILE A 97 -11.31 -2.55 10.15
N ASP A 98 -11.46 -2.18 11.42
CA ASP A 98 -10.71 -2.82 12.52
C ASP A 98 -11.15 -4.27 12.73
N ASP A 99 -12.46 -4.52 12.66
CA ASP A 99 -13.03 -5.87 12.73
C ASP A 99 -12.54 -6.74 11.58
N MET A 100 -12.47 -6.17 10.38
CA MET A 100 -11.92 -6.83 9.19
C MET A 100 -10.43 -7.14 9.36
N LEU A 101 -9.61 -6.20 9.85
CA LEU A 101 -8.19 -6.44 10.13
C LEU A 101 -7.99 -7.55 11.18
N ARG A 102 -8.84 -7.59 12.21
CA ARG A 102 -8.84 -8.67 13.21
C ARG A 102 -9.29 -10.01 12.63
N ALA A 103 -10.23 -10.02 11.69
CA ALA A 103 -10.65 -11.22 10.98
C ALA A 103 -9.54 -11.76 10.06
N ASP A 104 -8.93 -10.89 9.25
CA ASP A 104 -7.77 -11.18 8.41
C ASP A 104 -6.61 -11.72 9.25
N ALA A 105 -6.44 -11.20 10.48
CA ALA A 105 -5.42 -11.69 11.38
C ALA A 105 -5.61 -13.15 11.82
N LYS A 106 -6.84 -13.66 11.86
CA LYS A 106 -7.11 -15.08 12.18
C LYS A 106 -6.64 -16.02 11.08
N VAL A 107 -6.57 -15.54 9.84
CA VAL A 107 -6.07 -16.30 8.68
C VAL A 107 -4.62 -15.95 8.32
N GLY A 108 -3.89 -15.31 9.23
CA GLY A 108 -2.46 -15.04 9.09
C GLY A 108 -2.10 -13.79 8.28
N ALA A 109 -3.07 -13.01 7.80
CA ALA A 109 -2.77 -11.72 7.18
C ALA A 109 -2.51 -10.67 8.27
N ARG A 110 -1.51 -9.81 8.07
CA ARG A 110 -1.14 -8.74 9.01
C ARG A 110 -0.87 -7.43 8.27
N PRO A 111 -1.08 -6.27 8.90
CA PRO A 111 -0.67 -5.00 8.32
C PRO A 111 0.82 -5.01 7.97
N MET A 112 1.13 -4.63 6.74
CA MET A 112 2.50 -4.40 6.26
C MET A 112 2.77 -2.92 6.06
N VAL A 113 1.76 -2.16 5.60
CA VAL A 113 1.85 -0.70 5.37
C VAL A 113 0.61 0.00 5.86
N VAL A 114 0.82 1.16 6.45
CA VAL A 114 -0.22 2.18 6.62
C VAL A 114 0.28 3.47 6.00
N ALA A 115 -0.57 4.15 5.23
CA ALA A 115 -0.24 5.43 4.62
C ALA A 115 -1.51 6.23 4.32
N ASP A 116 -1.35 7.52 4.10
CA ASP A 116 -2.42 8.38 3.58
C ASP A 116 -2.24 8.56 2.08
N THR A 117 -3.29 8.36 1.27
CA THR A 117 -3.21 8.63 -0.16
C THR A 117 -3.19 10.14 -0.42
N VAL A 118 -2.56 10.56 -1.51
CA VAL A 118 -2.63 11.95 -1.99
C VAL A 118 -3.15 11.95 -3.41
N HIS A 119 -4.16 12.79 -3.63
CA HIS A 119 -4.74 13.00 -4.95
C HIS A 119 -4.38 14.39 -5.44
N ARG A 120 -3.95 14.46 -6.70
CA ARG A 120 -3.78 15.74 -7.38
C ARG A 120 -5.07 16.13 -8.07
N ALA A 121 -5.64 17.27 -7.71
CA ALA A 121 -6.79 17.83 -8.39
C ALA A 121 -6.40 18.38 -9.77
N LYS A 122 -7.40 18.61 -10.64
CA LYS A 122 -7.20 19.17 -11.98
C LYS A 122 -6.52 20.56 -11.98
N ASP A 123 -6.68 21.30 -10.89
CA ASP A 123 -6.06 22.61 -10.66
C ASP A 123 -4.59 22.53 -10.20
N GLY A 124 -4.04 21.32 -10.05
CA GLY A 124 -2.68 21.07 -9.60
C GLY A 124 -2.51 20.96 -8.08
N THR A 125 -3.56 21.25 -7.30
CA THR A 125 -3.54 21.17 -5.82
C THR A 125 -3.50 19.72 -5.36
N GLU A 126 -2.70 19.43 -4.33
CA GLU A 126 -2.70 18.13 -3.68
C GLU A 126 -3.71 18.11 -2.52
N ARG A 127 -4.48 17.02 -2.42
CA ARG A 127 -5.42 16.77 -1.32
C ARG A 127 -5.13 15.42 -0.70
N ILE A 128 -5.07 15.39 0.63
CA ILE A 128 -4.99 14.13 1.38
C ILE A 128 -6.30 13.37 1.16
N GLY A 129 -6.17 12.13 0.71
CA GLY A 129 -7.24 11.19 0.47
C GLY A 129 -7.53 10.32 1.68
N LEU A 130 -7.94 9.07 1.42
CA LEU A 130 -8.31 8.14 2.47
C LEU A 130 -7.06 7.45 3.02
N PRO A 131 -6.99 7.20 4.34
CA PRO A 131 -5.97 6.33 4.90
C PRO A 131 -6.15 4.92 4.31
N MET A 132 -5.03 4.30 3.95
CA MET A 132 -4.98 2.94 3.45
C MET A 132 -4.15 2.04 4.36
N VAL A 133 -4.54 0.76 4.42
CA VAL A 133 -3.78 -0.31 5.05
C VAL A 133 -3.55 -1.40 4.01
N LEU A 134 -2.29 -1.71 3.75
CA LEU A 134 -1.91 -2.92 3.04
C LEU A 134 -1.71 -4.03 4.08
N THR A 135 -2.49 -5.11 3.96
CA THR A 135 -2.27 -6.35 4.70
C THR A 135 -1.60 -7.38 3.82
N GLY A 136 -0.83 -8.28 4.43
CA GLY A 136 -0.25 -9.44 3.75
C GLY A 136 -0.18 -10.66 4.65
N ASN A 137 -0.46 -11.82 4.09
CA ASN A 137 -0.11 -13.11 4.64
C ASN A 137 1.20 -13.56 3.98
N VAL A 138 2.32 -13.40 4.69
CA VAL A 138 3.66 -13.68 4.16
C VAL A 138 3.83 -15.15 3.74
N PRO A 139 3.44 -16.16 4.55
CA PRO A 139 3.50 -17.57 4.12
C PRO A 139 2.72 -17.85 2.83
N ALA A 140 1.51 -17.30 2.70
CA ALA A 140 0.66 -17.52 1.54
C ALA A 140 0.98 -16.58 0.35
N ARG A 141 1.85 -15.58 0.57
CA ARG A 141 2.25 -14.56 -0.42
C ARG A 141 1.07 -13.86 -1.08
N VAL A 142 0.06 -13.53 -0.29
CA VAL A 142 -1.13 -12.80 -0.73
C VAL A 142 -1.39 -11.62 0.18
N GLY A 143 -2.11 -10.62 -0.31
CA GLY A 143 -2.54 -9.50 0.50
C GLY A 143 -3.65 -8.68 -0.11
N ALA A 144 -3.97 -7.59 0.57
CA ALA A 144 -5.02 -6.69 0.15
C ALA A 144 -4.73 -5.27 0.61
N ILE A 145 -5.07 -4.30 -0.24
CA ILE A 145 -5.09 -2.90 0.13
C ILE A 145 -6.53 -2.53 0.46
N TYR A 146 -6.72 -2.02 1.67
CA TYR A 146 -7.99 -1.50 2.14
C TYR A 146 -7.88 0.00 2.40
N ALA A 147 -8.99 0.71 2.23
CA ALA A 147 -9.18 2.06 2.73
C ALA A 147 -10.45 2.14 3.57
N ARG A 148 -10.57 3.18 4.39
CA ARG A 148 -11.79 3.48 5.13
C ARG A 148 -12.57 4.56 4.40
N LYS A 149 -13.83 4.29 4.03
CA LYS A 149 -14.74 5.31 3.47
C LYS A 149 -15.12 6.35 4.53
N ALA A 150 -15.71 7.46 4.09
CA ALA A 150 -16.15 8.54 5.00
C ALA A 150 -17.22 8.08 6.02
N ASP A 151 -18.01 7.07 5.68
CA ASP A 151 -19.03 6.45 6.55
C ASP A 151 -18.45 5.37 7.49
N GLY A 152 -17.14 5.12 7.44
CA GLY A 152 -16.46 4.12 8.26
C GLY A 152 -16.50 2.70 7.69
N GLU A 153 -17.13 2.47 6.53
CA GLU A 153 -17.14 1.17 5.87
C GLU A 153 -15.78 0.87 5.21
N PRO A 154 -15.30 -0.38 5.28
CA PRO A 154 -14.11 -0.77 4.57
C PRO A 154 -14.34 -0.74 3.05
N LEU A 155 -13.32 -0.33 2.32
CA LEU A 155 -13.25 -0.40 0.87
C LEU A 155 -12.03 -1.23 0.49
N LEU A 156 -12.26 -2.40 -0.10
CA LEU A 156 -11.21 -3.17 -0.75
C LEU A 156 -10.81 -2.43 -2.04
N LEU A 157 -9.57 -1.96 -2.10
CA LEU A 157 -9.01 -1.28 -3.26
C LEU A 157 -8.37 -2.28 -4.21
N VAL A 158 -7.53 -3.16 -3.69
CA VAL A 158 -6.70 -4.06 -4.48
C VAL A 158 -6.53 -5.40 -3.76
N ARG A 159 -6.57 -6.51 -4.52
CA ARG A 159 -6.03 -7.80 -4.08
C ARG A 159 -4.64 -8.01 -4.69
N LEU A 160 -3.72 -8.53 -3.88
CA LEU A 160 -2.34 -8.76 -4.27
C LEU A 160 -2.02 -10.26 -4.22
N GLY A 161 -1.38 -10.76 -5.27
CA GLY A 161 -0.71 -12.06 -5.34
C GLY A 161 0.81 -11.91 -5.31
N THR A 162 1.52 -13.02 -5.06
CA THR A 162 2.98 -13.13 -4.92
C THR A 162 3.66 -12.07 -4.04
N LEU A 163 2.91 -11.52 -3.09
CA LEU A 163 3.30 -10.43 -2.22
C LEU A 163 4.54 -10.77 -1.38
N ASP A 164 5.47 -9.82 -1.30
CA ASP A 164 6.71 -10.01 -0.58
C ASP A 164 7.32 -8.67 -0.11
N TYR A 165 8.13 -8.74 0.93
CA TYR A 165 9.01 -7.64 1.29
C TYR A 165 10.25 -7.65 0.40
N THR A 166 10.76 -6.47 0.07
CA THR A 166 12.14 -6.35 -0.40
C THR A 166 13.11 -6.40 0.80
N PRO A 167 14.43 -6.54 0.57
CA PRO A 167 15.42 -6.39 1.64
C PRO A 167 15.31 -5.06 2.39
N ALA A 168 15.08 -3.95 1.68
CA ALA A 168 14.88 -2.64 2.29
C ALA A 168 13.57 -2.55 3.10
N GLY A 169 12.51 -3.21 2.63
CA GLY A 169 11.26 -3.34 3.36
C GLY A 169 11.42 -4.12 4.66
N LEU A 170 12.12 -5.25 4.63
CA LEU A 170 12.40 -6.06 5.82
C LEU A 170 13.29 -5.32 6.82
N GLU A 171 14.34 -4.66 6.35
CA GLU A 171 15.22 -3.84 7.19
C GLU A 171 14.40 -2.79 7.95
N ARG A 172 13.52 -2.08 7.24
CA ARG A 172 12.66 -1.06 7.83
C ARG A 172 11.60 -1.62 8.77
N ALA A 173 10.95 -2.72 8.39
CA ALA A 173 9.94 -3.38 9.21
C ALA A 173 10.53 -3.89 10.53
N ARG A 174 11.78 -4.34 10.52
CA ARG A 174 12.47 -4.88 11.71
C ARG A 174 13.17 -3.80 12.53
N GLY A 175 13.61 -2.72 11.91
CA GLY A 175 14.38 -1.64 12.51
C GLY A 175 13.57 -0.55 13.24
N THR A 176 12.31 -0.79 13.62
CA THR A 176 11.42 0.25 14.15
C THR A 176 11.84 0.75 15.54
N ALA A 177 12.79 1.67 15.57
CA ALA A 177 12.68 2.91 16.33
C ALA A 177 12.67 4.04 15.29
N LEU A 178 11.51 4.33 14.69
CA LEU A 178 11.31 5.61 14.03
C LEU A 178 10.46 6.46 14.96
N ALA A 179 11.04 7.60 15.33
CA ALA A 179 10.43 8.63 16.14
C ALA A 179 8.98 8.80 15.69
N SER A 180 8.07 8.62 16.65
CA SER A 180 6.74 9.20 16.53
C SER A 180 6.94 10.62 16.00
N LEU A 181 6.40 10.92 14.82
CA LEU A 181 6.01 12.28 14.51
C LEU A 181 5.07 12.67 15.66
N ASP A 182 5.64 13.35 16.64
CA ASP A 182 4.95 13.80 17.83
C ASP A 182 3.91 14.81 17.35
N VAL A 183 2.64 14.39 17.32
CA VAL A 183 1.50 15.23 16.95
C VAL A 183 1.18 16.24 18.08
N ARG A 184 2.18 16.65 18.87
CA ARG A 184 2.08 17.71 19.89
C ARG A 184 2.35 19.12 19.33
N GLY A 185 2.18 19.31 18.02
CA GLY A 185 2.35 20.60 17.35
C GLY A 185 1.08 21.30 16.89
N ILE A 186 -0.10 20.66 16.94
CA ILE A 186 -1.37 21.31 16.58
C ILE A 186 -2.14 21.57 17.87
N ALA A 187 -1.84 22.70 18.50
CA ALA A 187 -2.75 23.26 19.49
C ALA A 187 -4.11 23.53 18.81
N PRO A 188 -5.25 23.15 19.40
CA PRO A 188 -6.52 23.70 18.98
C PRO A 188 -6.47 25.20 19.28
N GLY A 189 -6.42 26.01 18.21
CA GLY A 189 -6.55 27.45 18.31
C GLY A 189 -7.84 27.77 19.06
N GLY A 190 -7.70 28.51 20.16
CA GLY A 190 -8.83 29.10 20.85
C GLY A 190 -9.52 30.13 19.95
N ASN A 191 -10.84 30.09 19.98
CA ASN A 191 -11.72 31.26 20.03
C ASN A 191 -12.96 30.86 20.82
#